data_AF-A0A2M7QFI3-F1
#
_entry.id   AF-A0A2M7QFI3-F1
#
_cell.length_a   1.000
_cell.length_b   1.000
_cell.length_c   1.000
_cell.angle_alpha   90.00
_cell.angle_beta   90.00
_cell.angle_gamma   90.00
#
_symmetry.space_group_name_H-M   'P 1'
#
loop_
_entity.id
_entity.type
_entity.pdbx_description
1 polymer ?
#
loop_
_entity_poly.entity_id
_entity_poly.type
_entity_poly.pdbx_seq_one_letter_code
_entity_poly.pdbx_strand_id
1 'polypeptide(L)'
;MPDQKLTDYIKNSLTQGKSKEEIYKELINQGWSIDVIQENFNTIVSEEEKEDISKRTIRIIVTIGAILVGAGIFSFIAANWQEMTKPIKIFIIVAAMLISYVAGWYLKEKMNLSKTGEALILLGAIIYGAGIFLIAQMFHIRANWPDGFILWMIGTIAVAYALESYPLFYLSIPLGIVAIIGHPFGIFTRFGFSSFLLTSSFLLFVATIVTFAMGWVIRKKMPPELKEFY
;
A
#
# COMPACT_ATOMS: atom_id res chain seq x y z
N MET A 1 16.83 18.96 -43.05
CA MET A 1 17.08 19.34 -41.65
C MET A 1 15.80 20.00 -41.17
N PRO A 2 15.14 19.47 -40.14
CA PRO A 2 13.90 20.04 -39.62
C PRO A 2 14.12 21.49 -39.20
N ASP A 3 13.18 22.37 -39.55
CA ASP A 3 13.24 23.77 -39.14
C ASP A 3 12.90 23.85 -37.65
N GLN A 4 13.87 24.24 -36.85
CA GLN A 4 13.75 24.28 -35.40
C GLN A 4 12.60 25.19 -34.93
N LYS A 5 12.32 26.28 -35.66
CA LYS A 5 11.18 27.17 -35.35
C LYS A 5 9.84 26.47 -35.60
N LEU A 6 9.76 25.65 -36.64
CA LEU A 6 8.58 24.87 -36.99
C LEU A 6 8.35 23.75 -35.96
N THR A 7 9.43 23.06 -35.56
CA THR A 7 9.38 22.02 -34.52
C THR A 7 8.87 22.59 -33.19
N ASP A 8 9.39 23.74 -32.76
CA ASP A 8 8.97 24.41 -31.52
C ASP A 8 7.51 24.88 -31.59
N TYR A 9 7.07 25.40 -32.73
CA TYR A 9 5.67 25.78 -32.95
C TYR A 9 4.71 24.59 -32.87
N ILE A 10 5.07 23.46 -33.50
CA ILE A 10 4.26 22.24 -33.47
C ILE A 10 4.20 21.69 -32.04
N LYS A 11 5.33 21.59 -31.33
CA LYS A 11 5.37 21.15 -29.92
C LYS A 11 4.49 22.04 -29.02
N ASN A 12 4.62 23.36 -29.13
CA ASN A 12 3.80 24.30 -28.35
C ASN A 12 2.30 24.19 -28.69
N SER A 13 1.96 24.09 -29.97
CA SER A 13 0.56 23.94 -30.42
C SER A 13 -0.07 22.63 -29.95
N LEU A 14 0.70 21.53 -29.94
CA LEU A 14 0.26 20.25 -29.37
C LEU A 14 0.05 20.33 -27.86
N THR A 15 0.92 21.04 -27.12
CA THR A 15 0.72 21.25 -25.67
C THR A 15 -0.48 22.13 -25.33
N GLN A 16 -0.92 22.98 -26.26
CA GLN A 16 -2.14 23.79 -26.15
C GLN A 16 -3.43 23.02 -26.50
N GLY A 17 -3.31 21.75 -26.91
CA GLY A 17 -4.45 20.90 -27.25
C GLY A 17 -5.01 21.11 -28.66
N LYS A 18 -4.31 21.84 -29.55
CA LYS A 18 -4.71 21.96 -30.96
C LYS A 18 -4.61 20.59 -31.66
N SER A 19 -5.58 20.28 -32.51
CA SER A 19 -5.58 19.03 -33.28
C SER A 19 -4.49 19.05 -34.38
N LYS A 20 -3.99 17.87 -34.76
CA LYS A 20 -3.00 17.76 -35.85
C LYS A 20 -3.50 18.41 -37.14
N GLU A 21 -4.79 18.28 -37.45
CA GLU A 21 -5.41 18.86 -38.65
C GLU A 21 -5.44 20.39 -38.63
N GLU A 22 -5.72 21.01 -37.48
CA GLU A 22 -5.68 22.47 -37.32
C GLU A 22 -4.25 23.00 -37.48
N ILE A 23 -3.27 22.31 -36.89
CA ILE A 23 -1.86 22.67 -37.02
C ILE A 23 -1.42 22.57 -38.48
N TYR A 24 -1.83 21.51 -39.19
CA TYR A 24 -1.55 21.36 -40.62
C TYR A 24 -2.15 22.51 -41.45
N LYS A 25 -3.42 22.86 -41.22
CA LYS A 25 -4.09 23.95 -41.94
C LYS A 25 -3.42 25.30 -41.70
N GLU A 26 -3.04 25.58 -40.45
CA GLU A 26 -2.42 26.84 -40.07
C GLU A 26 -0.99 26.97 -40.64
N LEU A 27 -0.23 25.88 -40.68
CA LEU A 27 1.10 25.85 -41.28
C LEU A 27 1.07 25.97 -42.81
N ILE A 28 0.08 25.36 -43.47
CA ILE A 28 -0.12 25.54 -44.92
C ILE A 28 -0.49 26.99 -45.24
N ASN A 29 -1.37 27.61 -44.44
CA ASN A 29 -1.73 29.03 -44.59
C ASN A 29 -0.54 29.98 -44.39
N GLN A 30 0.45 29.59 -43.59
CA GLN A 30 1.70 30.33 -43.40
C GLN A 30 2.73 30.12 -44.53
N GLY A 31 2.43 29.26 -45.52
CA GLY A 31 3.26 29.03 -46.70
C GLY A 31 4.27 27.88 -46.57
N TRP A 32 4.13 27.01 -45.57
CA TRP A 32 4.99 25.83 -45.41
C TRP A 32 4.57 24.68 -46.34
N SER A 33 5.54 23.96 -46.90
CA SER A 33 5.28 22.77 -47.72
C SER A 33 4.80 21.58 -46.87
N ILE A 34 3.86 20.80 -47.41
CA ILE A 34 3.29 19.60 -46.76
C ILE A 34 4.40 18.59 -46.40
N ASP A 35 5.38 18.42 -47.27
CA ASP A 35 6.49 17.48 -47.07
C ASP A 35 7.33 17.86 -45.85
N VAL A 36 7.56 19.17 -45.65
CA VAL A 36 8.33 19.72 -44.53
C VAL A 36 7.55 19.56 -43.22
N ILE A 37 6.24 19.83 -43.24
CA ILE A 37 5.37 19.65 -42.07
C ILE A 37 5.37 18.17 -41.65
N GLN A 38 5.24 17.26 -42.62
CA GLN A 38 5.23 15.82 -42.37
C GLN A 38 6.57 15.28 -41.84
N GLU A 39 7.70 15.74 -42.38
CA GLU A 39 9.04 15.41 -41.87
C GLU A 39 9.20 15.83 -40.39
N ASN A 40 8.73 17.03 -40.04
CA ASN A 40 8.80 17.54 -38.67
C ASN A 40 7.88 16.77 -37.71
N PHE A 41 6.63 16.48 -38.11
CA PHE A 41 5.73 15.65 -37.31
C PHE A 41 6.30 14.25 -37.08
N ASN A 42 6.84 13.60 -38.11
CA ASN A 42 7.47 12.29 -37.99
C ASN A 42 8.67 12.32 -37.04
N THR A 43 9.47 13.38 -37.10
CA THR A 43 10.62 13.58 -36.19
C THR A 43 10.15 13.71 -34.74
N ILE A 44 9.15 14.56 -34.46
CA ILE A 44 8.58 14.76 -33.10
C ILE A 44 8.01 13.45 -32.55
N VAL A 45 7.22 12.73 -33.35
CA VAL A 45 6.65 11.43 -32.93
C VAL A 45 7.77 10.43 -32.61
N SER A 46 8.83 10.38 -33.43
CA SER A 46 9.97 9.48 -33.19
C SER A 46 10.80 9.87 -31.95
N GLU A 47 10.89 11.16 -31.62
CA GLU A 47 11.53 11.67 -30.41
C GLU A 47 10.72 11.33 -29.16
N GLU A 48 9.40 11.57 -29.19
CA GLU A 48 8.48 11.23 -28.09
C GLU A 48 8.46 9.73 -27.82
N GLU A 49 8.41 8.89 -28.86
CA GLU A 49 8.42 7.43 -28.71
C GLU A 49 9.74 6.95 -28.07
N LYS A 50 10.89 7.47 -28.50
CA LYS A 50 12.19 7.17 -27.89
C LYS A 50 12.27 7.64 -26.44
N GLU A 51 11.74 8.82 -26.14
CA GLU A 51 11.72 9.37 -24.78
C GLU A 51 10.84 8.53 -23.86
N ASP A 52 9.65 8.11 -24.31
CA ASP A 52 8.74 7.26 -23.54
C ASP A 52 9.30 5.85 -23.31
N ILE A 53 9.92 5.24 -24.32
CA ILE A 53 10.63 3.96 -24.17
C ILE A 53 11.77 4.10 -23.15
N SER A 54 12.53 5.19 -23.21
CA SER A 54 13.61 5.47 -22.25
C SER A 54 13.07 5.62 -20.83
N LYS A 55 12.04 6.46 -20.62
CA LYS A 55 11.37 6.64 -19.32
C LYS A 55 10.83 5.32 -18.76
N ARG A 56 10.21 4.49 -19.60
CA ARG A 56 9.69 3.18 -19.20
C ARG A 56 10.82 2.22 -18.82
N THR A 57 11.89 2.19 -19.60
CA THR A 57 13.08 1.36 -19.34
C THR A 57 13.74 1.77 -18.03
N ILE A 58 13.95 3.08 -17.81
CA ILE A 58 14.49 3.62 -16.56
C ILE A 58 13.60 3.21 -15.38
N ARG A 59 12.27 3.36 -15.50
CA ARG A 59 11.34 2.96 -14.44
C ARG A 59 11.46 1.48 -14.10
N ILE A 60 11.59 0.60 -15.10
CA ILE A 60 11.77 -0.84 -14.90
C ILE A 60 13.10 -1.12 -14.19
N ILE A 61 14.21 -0.55 -14.67
CA ILE A 61 15.54 -0.74 -14.08
C ILE A 61 15.56 -0.26 -12.62
N VAL A 62 15.01 0.93 -12.34
CA VAL A 62 14.92 1.48 -10.98
C VAL A 62 14.06 0.59 -10.09
N THR A 63 12.94 0.08 -10.60
CA THR A 63 12.06 -0.82 -9.84
C THR A 63 12.77 -2.14 -9.51
N ILE A 64 13.45 -2.76 -10.49
CA ILE A 64 14.23 -3.98 -10.27
C ILE A 64 15.37 -3.72 -9.28
N GLY A 65 16.10 -2.61 -9.44
CA GLY A 65 17.16 -2.20 -8.52
C GLY A 65 16.65 -2.05 -7.08
N ALA A 66 15.52 -1.38 -6.89
CA ALA A 66 14.88 -1.24 -5.59
C ALA A 66 14.48 -2.60 -4.98
N ILE A 67 13.92 -3.52 -5.79
CA ILE A 67 13.58 -4.88 -5.36
C ILE A 67 14.83 -5.65 -4.92
N LEU A 68 15.91 -5.60 -5.71
CA LEU A 68 17.17 -6.29 -5.40
C LEU A 68 17.83 -5.74 -4.14
N VAL A 69 17.84 -4.42 -3.95
CA VAL A 69 18.33 -3.79 -2.72
C VAL A 69 17.48 -4.25 -1.53
N GLY A 70 16.16 -4.24 -1.65
CA GLY A 70 15.25 -4.75 -0.62
C GLY A 70 15.51 -6.22 -0.27
N ALA A 71 15.68 -7.07 -1.29
CA ALA A 71 16.03 -8.48 -1.12
C ALA A 71 17.39 -8.67 -0.43
N GLY A 72 18.38 -7.85 -0.77
CA GLY A 72 19.69 -7.83 -0.11
C GLY A 72 19.59 -7.46 1.37
N ILE A 73 18.82 -6.43 1.72
CA ILE A 73 18.55 -6.03 3.10
C ILE A 73 17.89 -7.18 3.88
N PHE A 74 16.85 -7.81 3.29
CA PHE A 74 16.19 -8.95 3.92
C PHE A 74 17.12 -10.15 4.09
N SER A 75 17.93 -10.47 3.07
CA SER A 75 18.91 -11.54 3.13
C SER A 75 19.95 -11.30 4.22
N PHE A 76 20.45 -10.07 4.34
CA PHE A 76 21.40 -9.68 5.37
C PHE A 76 20.81 -9.83 6.78
N ILE A 77 19.60 -9.30 7.00
CA ILE A 77 18.90 -9.43 8.30
C ILE A 77 18.65 -10.91 8.62
N ALA A 78 18.18 -11.69 7.64
CA ALA A 78 17.89 -13.11 7.82
C ALA A 78 19.15 -13.93 8.14
N ALA A 79 20.26 -13.68 7.44
CA ALA A 79 21.54 -14.36 7.66
C ALA A 79 22.09 -14.11 9.07
N ASN A 80 21.94 -12.88 9.59
CA ASN A 80 22.39 -12.51 10.93
C ASN A 80 21.33 -12.76 12.02
N TRP A 81 20.13 -13.21 11.65
CA TRP A 81 18.99 -13.27 12.57
C TRP A 81 19.25 -14.20 13.75
N GLN A 82 19.90 -15.34 13.55
CA GLN A 82 20.14 -16.28 14.65
C GLN A 82 21.10 -15.72 15.71
N GLU A 83 22.10 -14.95 15.28
CA GLU A 83 23.13 -14.37 16.14
C GLU A 83 22.65 -13.11 16.89
N MET A 84 21.62 -12.44 16.38
CA MET A 84 21.06 -11.23 16.99
C MET A 84 20.39 -11.49 18.35
N THR A 85 20.69 -10.62 19.31
CA THR A 85 20.02 -10.59 20.62
C THR A 85 18.54 -10.21 20.48
N LYS A 86 17.72 -10.65 21.44
CA LYS A 86 16.27 -10.37 21.45
C LYS A 86 15.91 -8.88 21.33
N PRO A 87 16.58 -7.94 22.05
CA PRO A 87 16.26 -6.52 21.93
C PRO A 87 16.48 -5.97 20.52
N ILE A 88 17.52 -6.42 19.81
CA ILE A 88 17.82 -5.97 18.45
C ILE A 88 16.72 -6.43 17.48
N LYS A 89 16.26 -7.68 17.61
CA LYS A 89 15.15 -8.21 16.80
C LYS A 89 13.88 -7.40 17.00
N ILE A 90 13.55 -7.09 18.25
CA ILE A 90 12.38 -6.26 18.58
C ILE A 90 12.54 -4.86 17.99
N PHE A 91 13.73 -4.26 18.12
CA PHE A 91 14.02 -2.95 17.55
C PHE A 91 13.81 -2.93 16.03
N ILE A 92 14.29 -3.94 15.30
CA ILE A 92 14.10 -4.04 13.85
C ILE A 92 12.62 -4.12 13.48
N ILE A 93 11.85 -4.95 14.18
CA ILE A 93 10.40 -5.11 13.94
C ILE A 93 9.68 -3.78 14.19
N VAL A 94 9.94 -3.14 15.33
CA VAL A 94 9.31 -1.86 15.72
C VAL A 94 9.73 -0.73 14.79
N ALA A 95 11.00 -0.65 14.42
CA ALA A 95 11.51 0.35 13.49
C ALA A 95 10.86 0.19 12.11
N ALA A 96 10.79 -1.03 11.57
CA ALA A 96 10.14 -1.30 10.29
C ALA A 96 8.65 -0.90 10.32
N MET A 97 7.94 -1.23 11.41
CA MET A 97 6.55 -0.84 11.62
C MET A 97 6.37 0.68 11.63
N LEU A 98 7.16 1.39 12.45
CA LEU A 98 7.08 2.85 12.59
C LEU A 98 7.44 3.57 11.28
N ILE A 99 8.50 3.12 10.59
CA ILE A 99 8.88 3.67 9.30
C ILE A 99 7.74 3.50 8.29
N SER A 100 7.09 2.33 8.26
CA SER A 100 5.96 2.09 7.35
C SER A 100 4.78 3.02 7.64
N TYR A 101 4.42 3.21 8.92
CA TYR A 101 3.35 4.14 9.29
C TYR A 101 3.67 5.59 9.01
N VAL A 102 4.87 6.06 9.40
CA VAL A 102 5.30 7.46 9.21
C VAL A 102 5.43 7.78 7.72
N ALA A 103 6.07 6.91 6.95
CA ALA A 103 6.20 7.10 5.50
C ALA A 103 4.83 7.03 4.82
N GLY A 104 3.95 6.11 5.22
CA GLY A 104 2.59 6.01 4.68
C GLY A 104 1.76 7.27 4.96
N TRP A 105 1.79 7.77 6.19
CA TRP A 105 1.13 9.03 6.56
C TRP A 105 1.71 10.23 5.79
N TYR A 106 3.04 10.34 5.70
CA TYR A 106 3.69 11.41 4.96
C TYR A 106 3.34 11.39 3.47
N LEU A 107 3.32 10.22 2.84
CA LEU A 107 2.93 10.08 1.43
C LEU A 107 1.46 10.43 1.21
N LYS A 108 0.57 10.01 2.12
CA LYS A 108 -0.86 10.30 2.06
C LYS A 108 -1.12 11.80 2.20
N GLU A 109 -0.51 12.45 3.21
CA GLU A 109 -0.86 13.80 3.64
C GLU A 109 -0.02 14.91 3.01
N LYS A 110 1.27 14.67 2.72
CA LYS A 110 2.19 15.70 2.22
C LYS A 110 2.45 15.60 0.73
N MET A 111 2.40 14.40 0.16
CA MET A 111 2.75 14.16 -1.25
C MET A 111 1.53 13.98 -2.16
N ASN A 112 0.29 14.03 -1.63
CA ASN A 112 -0.96 13.70 -2.36
C ASN A 112 -0.93 12.32 -3.05
N LEU A 113 -0.10 11.38 -2.56
CA LEU A 113 0.01 10.02 -3.08
C LEU A 113 -0.86 9.08 -2.24
N SER A 114 -2.16 9.34 -2.18
CA SER A 114 -3.09 8.66 -1.26
C SER A 114 -3.04 7.15 -1.37
N LYS A 115 -2.99 6.59 -2.60
CA LYS A 115 -2.94 5.13 -2.81
C LYS A 115 -1.67 4.49 -2.25
N THR A 116 -0.52 5.09 -2.49
CA THR A 116 0.77 4.58 -2.01
C THR A 116 0.90 4.76 -0.49
N GLY A 117 0.44 5.90 0.04
CA GLY A 117 0.40 6.16 1.47
C GLY A 117 -0.46 5.15 2.24
N GLU A 118 -1.68 4.89 1.75
CA GLU A 118 -2.57 3.86 2.32
C GLU A 118 -1.95 2.45 2.26
N ALA A 119 -1.25 2.10 1.19
CA ALA A 119 -0.55 0.83 1.07
C ALA A 119 0.57 0.67 2.12
N LEU A 120 1.33 1.75 2.40
CA LEU A 120 2.38 1.74 3.43
C LEU A 120 1.79 1.70 4.85
N ILE A 121 0.65 2.34 5.10
CA ILE A 121 -0.06 2.23 6.38
C ILE A 121 -0.55 0.79 6.58
N LEU A 122 -1.10 0.16 5.53
CA LEU A 122 -1.49 -1.24 5.55
C LEU A 122 -0.30 -2.17 5.82
N LEU A 123 0.83 -1.93 5.17
CA LEU A 123 2.07 -2.66 5.42
C LEU A 123 2.50 -2.56 6.89
N GLY A 124 2.40 -1.37 7.50
CA GLY A 124 2.68 -1.18 8.93
C GLY A 124 1.80 -2.05 9.82
N ALA A 125 0.50 -2.15 9.50
CA ALA A 125 -0.43 -3.02 10.22
C ALA A 125 -0.09 -4.51 10.07
N ILE A 126 0.41 -4.94 8.91
CA ILE A 126 0.88 -6.31 8.71
C ILE A 126 2.16 -6.58 9.51
N ILE A 127 3.11 -5.66 9.51
CA ILE A 127 4.35 -5.78 10.30
C ILE A 127 4.03 -5.84 11.80
N TYR A 128 3.09 -5.03 12.28
CA TYR A 128 2.59 -5.09 13.66
C TYR A 128 2.08 -6.49 14.02
N GLY A 129 1.20 -7.06 13.20
CA GLY A 129 0.68 -8.42 13.39
C GLY A 129 1.77 -9.50 13.39
N ALA A 130 2.62 -9.50 12.37
CA ALA A 130 3.75 -10.43 12.28
C ALA A 130 4.70 -10.28 13.49
N GLY A 131 4.90 -9.05 13.96
CA GLY A 131 5.68 -8.72 15.14
C GLY A 131 5.15 -9.37 16.41
N ILE A 132 3.83 -9.39 16.63
CA ILE A 132 3.21 -10.07 17.78
C ILE A 132 3.61 -11.55 17.81
N PHE A 133 3.49 -12.25 16.68
CA PHE A 133 3.82 -13.68 16.60
C PHE A 133 5.33 -13.95 16.72
N LEU A 134 6.16 -13.11 16.11
CA LEU A 134 7.62 -13.22 16.23
C LEU A 134 8.09 -12.99 17.67
N ILE A 135 7.53 -12.03 18.37
CA ILE A 135 7.83 -11.78 19.79
C ILE A 135 7.34 -12.97 20.63
N ALA A 136 6.13 -13.47 20.40
CA ALA A 136 5.61 -14.65 21.10
C ALA A 136 6.53 -15.86 20.94
N GLN A 137 7.03 -16.09 19.71
CA GLN A 137 8.00 -17.15 19.42
C GLN A 137 9.34 -16.91 20.15
N MET A 138 9.88 -15.70 20.11
CA MET A 138 11.18 -15.35 20.70
C MET A 138 11.23 -15.50 22.23
N PHE A 139 10.09 -15.31 22.90
CA PHE A 139 9.94 -15.48 24.34
C PHE A 139 9.33 -16.83 24.73
N HIS A 140 9.09 -17.74 23.77
CA HIS A 140 8.45 -19.03 24.00
C HIS A 140 7.11 -18.90 24.75
N ILE A 141 6.36 -17.82 24.47
CA ILE A 141 5.07 -17.55 25.12
C ILE A 141 4.08 -18.59 24.63
N ARG A 142 3.60 -19.45 25.54
CA ARG A 142 2.56 -20.44 25.28
C ARG A 142 1.16 -19.81 25.32
N ALA A 143 0.96 -18.75 24.55
CA ALA A 143 -0.35 -18.12 24.35
C ALA A 143 -1.20 -18.94 23.37
N ASN A 144 -2.51 -18.78 23.42
CA ASN A 144 -3.36 -19.32 22.38
C ASN A 144 -3.17 -18.47 21.11
N TRP A 145 -2.99 -19.13 19.98
CA TRP A 145 -2.79 -18.46 18.71
C TRP A 145 -3.92 -17.46 18.33
N PRO A 146 -5.21 -17.63 18.70
CA PRO A 146 -6.26 -16.64 18.42
C PRO A 146 -6.09 -15.33 19.21
N ASP A 147 -5.48 -15.36 20.39
CA ASP A 147 -5.26 -14.15 21.21
C ASP A 147 -4.38 -13.14 20.46
N GLY A 148 -3.39 -13.64 19.72
CA GLY A 148 -2.51 -12.82 18.87
C GLY A 148 -3.28 -12.09 17.77
N PHE A 149 -4.29 -12.74 17.17
CA PHE A 149 -5.15 -12.11 16.17
C PHE A 149 -6.06 -11.02 16.77
N ILE A 150 -6.47 -11.16 18.03
CA ILE A 150 -7.25 -10.12 18.72
C ILE A 150 -6.37 -8.90 19.02
N LEU A 151 -5.15 -9.10 19.54
CA LEU A 151 -4.20 -8.01 19.76
C LEU A 151 -3.86 -7.30 18.44
N TRP A 152 -3.71 -8.07 17.37
CA TRP A 152 -3.50 -7.53 16.03
C TRP A 152 -4.70 -6.69 15.58
N MET A 153 -5.91 -7.21 15.72
CA MET A 153 -7.14 -6.50 15.37
C MET A 153 -7.29 -5.20 16.16
N ILE A 154 -7.12 -5.23 17.49
CA ILE A 154 -7.25 -4.04 18.35
C ILE A 154 -6.25 -2.95 17.94
N GLY A 155 -4.98 -3.30 17.74
CA GLY A 155 -3.97 -2.34 17.30
C GLY A 155 -4.25 -1.80 15.90
N THR A 156 -4.69 -2.66 14.97
CA THR A 156 -5.09 -2.24 13.61
C THR A 156 -6.23 -1.24 13.66
N ILE A 157 -7.22 -1.46 14.52
CA ILE A 157 -8.36 -0.57 14.69
C ILE A 157 -7.95 0.77 15.29
N ALA A 158 -7.10 0.76 16.33
CA ALA A 158 -6.58 1.97 16.93
C ALA A 158 -5.88 2.87 15.88
N VAL A 159 -5.06 2.26 15.02
CA VAL A 159 -4.38 2.98 13.93
C VAL A 159 -5.36 3.38 12.82
N ALA A 160 -6.35 2.54 12.48
CA ALA A 160 -7.37 2.87 11.49
C ALA A 160 -8.14 4.15 11.86
N TYR A 161 -8.48 4.30 13.14
CA TYR A 161 -9.11 5.51 13.67
C TYR A 161 -8.16 6.70 13.68
N ALA A 162 -6.91 6.51 14.10
CA ALA A 162 -5.93 7.59 14.17
C ALA A 162 -5.54 8.17 12.80
N LEU A 163 -5.50 7.34 11.76
CA LEU A 163 -5.07 7.72 10.40
C LEU A 163 -6.23 7.81 9.38
N GLU A 164 -7.47 7.61 9.85
CA GLU A 164 -8.69 7.54 9.03
C GLU A 164 -8.52 6.67 7.76
N SER A 165 -7.97 5.47 7.95
CA SER A 165 -7.61 4.55 6.87
C SER A 165 -8.67 3.46 6.68
N TYR A 166 -9.39 3.51 5.55
CA TYR A 166 -10.37 2.48 5.18
C TYR A 166 -9.77 1.08 5.00
N PRO A 167 -8.60 0.90 4.35
CA PRO A 167 -7.94 -0.41 4.23
C PRO A 167 -7.72 -1.13 5.56
N LEU A 168 -7.39 -0.41 6.63
CA LEU A 168 -7.18 -1.01 7.95
C LEU A 168 -8.50 -1.50 8.57
N PHE A 169 -9.61 -0.80 8.33
CA PHE A 169 -10.93 -1.30 8.74
C PHE A 169 -11.27 -2.60 8.03
N TYR A 170 -11.01 -2.70 6.72
CA TYR A 170 -11.18 -3.96 5.98
C TYR A 170 -10.28 -5.08 6.50
N LEU A 171 -9.05 -4.77 6.91
CA LEU A 171 -8.14 -5.76 7.51
C LEU A 171 -8.64 -6.24 8.88
N SER A 172 -9.28 -5.38 9.68
CA SER A 172 -9.76 -5.74 11.02
C SER A 172 -10.86 -6.81 11.02
N ILE A 173 -11.69 -6.87 9.97
CA ILE A 173 -12.80 -7.82 9.84
C ILE A 173 -12.31 -9.28 9.76
N PRO A 174 -11.45 -9.68 8.80
CA PRO A 174 -10.94 -11.06 8.74
C PRO A 174 -10.11 -11.41 9.97
N LEU A 175 -9.37 -10.46 10.57
CA LEU A 175 -8.67 -10.70 11.83
C LEU A 175 -9.64 -11.08 12.96
N GLY A 176 -10.76 -10.35 13.08
CA GLY A 176 -11.83 -10.66 14.02
C GLY A 176 -12.49 -12.01 13.76
N ILE A 177 -12.76 -12.35 12.49
CA ILE A 177 -13.33 -13.65 12.09
C ILE A 177 -12.38 -14.80 12.49
N VAL A 178 -11.08 -14.67 12.16
CA VAL A 178 -10.07 -15.68 12.50
C VAL A 178 -9.98 -15.88 14.01
N ALA A 179 -10.02 -14.80 14.79
CA ALA A 179 -10.06 -14.88 16.25
C ALA A 179 -11.32 -15.60 16.75
N ILE A 180 -12.50 -15.24 16.24
CA ILE A 180 -13.78 -15.83 16.65
C ILE A 180 -13.85 -17.33 16.33
N ILE A 181 -13.38 -17.76 15.17
CA ILE A 181 -13.37 -19.18 14.76
C ILE A 181 -12.28 -19.95 15.51
N GLY A 182 -11.14 -19.33 15.77
CA GLY A 182 -10.00 -19.98 16.41
C GLY A 182 -10.21 -20.32 17.88
N HIS A 183 -10.94 -19.47 18.62
CA HIS A 183 -11.16 -19.68 20.06
C HIS A 183 -11.95 -20.96 20.40
N PRO A 184 -13.10 -21.26 19.76
CA PRO A 184 -13.84 -22.52 19.99
C PRO A 184 -12.99 -23.77 19.77
N PHE A 185 -12.14 -23.79 18.73
CA PHE A 185 -11.21 -24.89 18.47
C PHE A 185 -10.15 -25.04 19.58
N GLY A 186 -9.64 -23.93 20.10
CA GLY A 186 -8.69 -23.95 21.23
C GLY A 186 -9.32 -24.40 22.55
N ILE A 187 -10.59 -24.05 22.78
CA ILE A 187 -11.35 -24.45 23.98
C ILE A 187 -11.70 -25.95 23.91
N PHE A 188 -12.14 -26.44 22.74
CA PHE A 188 -12.55 -27.84 22.56
C PHE A 188 -11.38 -28.83 22.69
N THR A 189 -10.18 -28.42 22.27
CA THR A 189 -8.97 -29.26 22.33
C THR A 189 -8.28 -29.27 23.71
N ARG A 190 -8.56 -28.30 24.58
CA ARG A 190 -7.94 -28.15 25.92
C ARG A 190 -8.97 -28.19 27.05
N PHE A 191 -9.83 -29.21 27.04
CA PHE A 191 -10.89 -29.36 28.04
C PHE A 191 -10.31 -29.70 29.43
N GLY A 192 -9.94 -28.67 30.21
CA GLY A 192 -9.41 -28.80 31.57
C GLY A 192 -9.36 -27.44 32.30
N PHE A 193 -10.09 -27.35 33.40
CA PHE A 193 -10.35 -26.14 34.21
C PHE A 193 -9.09 -25.32 34.53
N SER A 194 -9.11 -24.03 34.16
CA SER A 194 -8.34 -22.96 34.82
C SER A 194 -9.02 -21.61 34.59
N SER A 195 -8.69 -20.60 35.41
CA SER A 195 -9.18 -19.20 35.40
C SER A 195 -9.09 -18.47 34.05
N PHE A 196 -8.58 -19.16 33.04
CA PHE A 196 -8.26 -18.79 31.68
C PHE A 196 -9.46 -18.76 30.71
N LEU A 197 -10.56 -19.48 31.00
CA LEU A 197 -11.79 -19.42 30.21
C LEU A 197 -12.41 -18.01 30.23
N LEU A 198 -12.24 -17.26 31.33
CA LEU A 198 -12.75 -15.90 31.48
C LEU A 198 -12.02 -14.90 30.59
N THR A 199 -10.69 -14.97 30.51
CA THR A 199 -9.90 -14.08 29.64
C THR A 199 -10.20 -14.33 28.16
N SER A 200 -10.28 -15.60 27.75
CA SER A 200 -10.63 -15.98 26.36
C SER A 200 -12.07 -15.60 26.00
N SER A 201 -13.03 -15.76 26.94
CA SER A 201 -14.44 -15.40 26.71
C SER A 201 -14.64 -13.88 26.68
N PHE A 202 -13.92 -13.13 27.53
CA PHE A 202 -13.93 -11.66 27.53
C PHE A 202 -13.31 -11.11 26.24
N LEU A 203 -12.17 -11.66 25.80
CA LEU A 203 -11.54 -11.29 24.53
C LEU A 203 -12.43 -11.59 23.33
N LEU A 204 -13.12 -12.74 23.32
CA LEU A 204 -14.15 -13.08 22.32
C LEU A 204 -15.31 -12.09 22.32
N PHE A 205 -15.80 -11.71 23.50
CA PHE A 205 -16.90 -10.76 23.64
C PHE A 205 -16.50 -9.37 23.13
N VAL A 206 -15.32 -8.89 23.52
CA VAL A 206 -14.74 -7.64 23.00
C VAL A 206 -14.56 -7.72 21.50
N ALA A 207 -14.01 -8.82 20.98
CA ALA A 207 -13.85 -8.99 19.54
C ALA A 207 -15.20 -8.92 18.82
N THR A 208 -16.22 -9.63 19.30
CA THR A 208 -17.55 -9.65 18.69
C THR A 208 -18.20 -8.27 18.68
N ILE A 209 -18.14 -7.53 19.79
CA ILE A 209 -18.64 -6.15 19.89
C ILE A 209 -17.89 -5.25 18.91
N VAL A 210 -16.56 -5.37 18.87
CA VAL A 210 -15.70 -4.53 18.04
C VAL A 210 -15.97 -4.81 16.56
N THR A 211 -16.08 -6.06 16.12
CA THR A 211 -16.39 -6.42 14.72
C THR A 211 -17.79 -5.94 14.33
N PHE A 212 -18.77 -6.08 15.22
CA PHE A 212 -20.15 -5.60 14.98
C PHE A 212 -20.22 -4.08 14.90
N ALA A 213 -19.59 -3.37 15.85
CA ALA A 213 -19.46 -1.92 15.84
C ALA A 213 -18.71 -1.44 14.59
N MET A 214 -17.71 -2.19 14.14
CA MET A 214 -16.97 -1.85 12.93
C MET A 214 -17.83 -1.98 11.67
N GLY A 215 -18.56 -3.08 11.54
CA GLY A 215 -19.54 -3.25 10.46
C GLY A 215 -20.57 -2.11 10.45
N TRP A 216 -21.01 -1.67 11.63
CA TRP A 216 -21.92 -0.53 11.76
C TRP A 216 -21.29 0.81 11.34
N VAL A 217 -20.05 1.09 11.73
CA VAL A 217 -19.34 2.32 11.39
C VAL A 217 -19.04 2.40 9.88
N ILE A 218 -18.64 1.29 9.27
CA ILE A 218 -18.41 1.20 7.81
C ILE A 218 -19.72 1.47 7.07
N ARG A 219 -20.85 0.89 7.53
CA ARG A 219 -22.19 1.17 6.95
C ARG A 219 -22.57 2.65 7.03
N LYS A 220 -22.18 3.34 8.10
CA LYS A 220 -22.50 4.76 8.32
C LYS A 220 -21.63 5.70 7.47
N LYS A 221 -20.38 5.32 7.18
CA LYS A 221 -19.43 6.12 6.39
C LYS A 221 -19.43 5.80 4.88
N MET A 222 -20.16 4.78 4.41
CA MET A 222 -20.25 4.46 2.98
C MET A 222 -21.00 5.56 2.18
N PRO A 223 -20.44 6.02 1.05
CA PRO A 223 -21.11 6.93 0.12
C PRO A 223 -22.46 6.34 -0.35
N PRO A 224 -23.48 7.18 -0.58
CA PRO A 224 -24.81 6.72 -0.98
C PRO A 224 -24.84 5.92 -2.29
N GLU A 225 -23.87 6.13 -3.18
CA GLU A 225 -23.78 5.46 -4.49
C GLU A 225 -23.53 3.94 -4.43
N LEU A 226 -22.98 3.42 -3.32
CA LEU A 226 -22.75 1.98 -3.12
C LEU A 226 -23.87 1.31 -2.30
N LYS A 227 -24.88 2.06 -1.85
CA LYS A 227 -26.03 1.51 -1.11
C LYS A 227 -27.12 0.93 -2.02
N GLU A 228 -27.08 1.19 -3.32
CA GLU A 228 -28.09 0.67 -4.27
C GLU A 228 -27.78 -0.75 -4.78
N PHE A 229 -26.60 -1.31 -4.48
CA PHE A 229 -26.19 -2.65 -4.90
C PHE A 229 -26.26 -3.72 -3.79
N TYR A 230 -26.87 -3.40 -2.64
CA TYR A 230 -27.14 -4.31 -1.51
C TYR A 230 -28.53 -4.06 -0.95
#